data_AF-A0A0H4KCJ3-F1
#
_entry.id   AF-A0A0H4KCJ3-F1
#
_cell.length_a   1.000
_cell.length_b   1.000
_cell.length_c   1.000
_cell.angle_alpha   90.00
_cell.angle_beta   90.00
_cell.angle_gamma   90.00
#
_symmetry.space_group_name_H-M   'P 1'
#
loop_
_entity.id
_entity.type
_entity.pdbx_description
1 polymer ?
#
loop_
_entity_poly.entity_id
_entity_poly.type
_entity_poly.pdbx_seq_one_letter_code
_entity_poly.pdbx_strand_id
1 'polypeptide(L)'
;MEGEKSLKKFNNEGENTPLMYIVQPEMIEKPKRSMQSVYQNSFFKKVKKTRDEREKVASLSKALEVVQNPLAEKEKEKKENKMFQKMSIEEKAAFLADFPPHLSQPVCQVETKERTYSGTIVKVEDKTLYMINPAKTEQTVVPTSEVKDITILKI
;
A
#
# COMPACT_ATOMS: atom_id res chain seq x y z
N MET A 1 -21.43 64.55 -51.64
CA MET A 1 -20.79 63.53 -52.49
C MET A 1 -19.74 62.88 -51.62
N GLU A 2 -20.12 61.82 -50.91
CA GLU A 2 -19.99 60.43 -51.39
C GLU A 2 -18.52 60.08 -51.54
N GLY A 3 -17.93 59.42 -50.53
CA GLY A 3 -17.77 57.96 -50.52
C GLY A 3 -16.25 57.72 -50.37
N GLU A 4 -15.69 56.71 -49.71
CA GLU A 4 -16.21 55.48 -49.14
C GLU A 4 -15.33 55.16 -47.91
N LYS A 5 -15.93 54.49 -46.93
CA LYS A 5 -15.22 53.91 -45.79
C LYS A 5 -14.52 52.63 -46.26
N SER A 6 -13.20 52.67 -46.40
CA SER A 6 -12.42 51.45 -46.66
C SER A 6 -12.19 50.66 -45.37
N LEU A 7 -12.59 49.40 -45.46
CA LEU A 7 -12.73 48.41 -44.40
C LEU A 7 -11.37 47.84 -43.95
N LYS A 8 -11.29 47.62 -42.64
CA LYS A 8 -10.34 46.83 -41.83
C LYS A 8 -9.56 45.73 -42.56
N LYS A 9 -8.28 45.53 -42.17
CA LYS A 9 -7.74 44.24 -41.67
C LYS A 9 -6.59 44.49 -40.68
N PHE A 10 -6.86 44.40 -39.38
CA PHE A 10 -5.82 44.05 -38.40
C PHE A 10 -5.75 42.53 -38.39
N ASN A 11 -4.63 41.98 -38.87
CA ASN A 11 -4.33 40.57 -38.67
C ASN A 11 -4.03 40.37 -37.19
N ASN A 12 -5.08 39.98 -36.46
CA ASN A 12 -4.95 39.45 -35.12
C ASN A 12 -4.64 37.95 -35.28
N GLU A 13 -3.39 37.64 -35.63
CA GLU A 13 -2.92 36.26 -35.58
C GLU A 13 -2.56 35.96 -34.13
N GLY A 14 -3.53 35.31 -33.47
CA GLY A 14 -3.47 34.90 -32.09
C GLY A 14 -2.46 33.80 -31.87
N GLU A 15 -1.21 34.18 -31.67
CA GLU A 15 -0.23 33.33 -31.00
C GLU A 15 0.16 33.98 -29.68
N ASN A 16 -0.68 33.75 -28.67
CA ASN A 16 -0.32 33.96 -27.28
C ASN A 16 0.76 32.94 -26.90
N THR A 17 1.99 33.17 -27.36
CA THR A 17 3.14 32.47 -26.81
C THR A 17 3.39 33.06 -25.41
N PRO A 18 3.42 32.24 -24.35
CA PRO A 18 3.58 32.75 -23.00
C PRO A 18 4.92 33.49 -22.90
N LEU A 19 4.86 34.76 -22.49
CA LEU A 19 5.97 35.71 -22.51
C LEU A 19 7.07 35.47 -21.45
N MET A 20 7.24 34.23 -21.00
CA MET A 20 8.30 33.87 -20.06
C MET A 20 8.68 32.41 -20.21
N TYR A 21 9.67 32.14 -21.06
CA TYR A 21 10.34 30.85 -21.12
C TYR A 21 11.60 30.92 -20.26
N ILE A 22 11.58 30.30 -19.07
CA ILE A 22 12.81 30.08 -18.31
C ILE A 22 13.54 28.92 -18.99
N VAL A 23 14.46 29.24 -19.89
CA VAL A 23 15.37 28.26 -20.50
C VAL A 23 16.23 27.69 -19.37
N GLN A 24 16.04 26.41 -19.03
CA GLN A 24 17.07 25.71 -18.26
C GLN A 24 18.27 25.50 -19.19
N PRO A 25 19.47 26.03 -18.88
CA PRO A 25 20.63 25.79 -19.72
C PRO A 25 20.95 24.29 -19.71
N GLU A 26 21.06 23.70 -20.91
CA GLU A 26 21.37 22.27 -21.11
C GLU A 26 22.79 21.90 -20.60
N MET A 27 23.60 22.90 -20.24
CA MET A 27 24.97 22.76 -19.75
C MET A 27 25.10 22.61 -18.23
N ILE A 28 24.02 22.26 -17.52
CA ILE A 28 24.14 21.77 -16.15
C ILE A 28 24.30 20.26 -16.27
N GLU A 29 25.52 19.75 -16.03
CA GLU A 29 25.75 18.31 -15.95
C GLU A 29 24.65 17.67 -15.10
N LYS A 30 23.91 16.72 -15.68
CA LYS A 30 22.81 16.04 -14.99
C LYS A 30 23.32 15.56 -13.63
N PRO A 31 22.67 15.92 -12.51
CA PRO A 31 23.16 15.57 -11.19
C PRO A 31 23.31 14.05 -11.10
N LYS A 32 24.56 13.58 -11.03
CA LYS A 32 24.86 12.16 -10.88
C LYS A 32 24.44 11.74 -9.48
N ARG A 33 23.34 11.00 -9.38
CA ARG A 33 22.81 10.50 -8.10
C ARG A 33 23.65 9.33 -7.58
N SER A 34 24.88 9.62 -7.14
CA SER A 34 25.83 8.63 -6.60
C SER A 34 25.30 7.89 -5.37
N MET A 35 24.49 8.57 -4.56
CA MET A 35 23.96 8.02 -3.30
C MET A 35 22.79 7.03 -3.48
N GLN A 36 22.28 6.83 -4.71
CA GLN A 36 21.24 5.82 -4.98
C GLN A 36 21.78 4.42 -5.26
N SER A 37 23.10 4.21 -5.30
CA SER A 37 23.68 2.86 -5.43
C SER A 37 23.48 2.00 -4.18
N VAL A 38 23.26 2.64 -3.02
CA VAL A 38 23.27 1.98 -1.71
C VAL A 38 22.00 1.14 -1.48
N TYR A 39 20.90 1.44 -2.15
CA TYR A 39 19.65 0.69 -2.01
C TYR A 39 19.20 0.04 -3.32
N GLN A 40 19.54 -1.25 -3.49
CA GLN A 40 18.99 -2.08 -4.56
C GLN A 40 18.04 -3.12 -3.98
N ASN A 41 16.75 -2.98 -4.30
CA ASN A 41 15.75 -3.97 -3.91
C ASN A 41 16.00 -5.30 -4.65
N SER A 42 16.00 -6.42 -3.92
CA SER A 42 16.34 -7.76 -4.44
C SER A 42 15.39 -8.25 -5.55
N PHE A 43 14.23 -7.62 -5.70
CA PHE A 43 13.27 -7.89 -6.77
C PHE A 43 13.81 -7.54 -8.16
N PHE A 44 14.60 -6.47 -8.32
CA PHE A 44 15.12 -6.05 -9.63
C PHE A 44 16.43 -6.75 -10.03
N LYS A 45 17.17 -7.33 -9.09
CA LYS A 45 18.34 -8.18 -9.40
C LYS A 45 17.96 -9.46 -10.14
N LYS A 46 16.76 -10.01 -9.89
CA LYS A 46 16.27 -11.21 -10.59
C LYS A 46 15.94 -10.94 -12.06
N VAL A 47 15.40 -9.77 -12.38
CA VAL A 47 14.99 -9.40 -13.76
C VAL A 47 16.19 -9.25 -14.71
N LYS A 48 17.34 -8.76 -14.21
CA LYS A 48 18.58 -8.70 -15.02
C LYS A 48 19.22 -10.07 -15.22
N LYS A 49 19.21 -10.92 -14.18
CA LYS A 49 19.80 -12.27 -14.25
C LYS A 49 19.06 -13.19 -15.24
N THR A 50 17.75 -12.99 -15.45
CA THR A 50 16.95 -13.76 -16.42
C THR A 50 17.20 -13.37 -17.88
N ARG A 51 17.86 -12.24 -18.17
CA ARG A 51 18.11 -11.80 -19.55
C ARG A 51 19.43 -12.35 -20.10
N ASP A 52 20.47 -12.42 -19.27
CA ASP A 52 21.80 -12.91 -19.67
C ASP A 52 21.90 -14.45 -19.76
N GLU A 53 21.02 -15.20 -19.09
CA GLU A 53 21.00 -16.67 -19.23
C GLU A 53 20.21 -17.15 -20.45
N ARG A 54 19.36 -16.31 -21.05
CA ARG A 54 18.51 -16.74 -22.18
C ARG A 54 19.25 -16.88 -23.51
N GLU A 55 20.47 -16.34 -23.63
CA GLU A 55 21.32 -16.48 -24.83
C GLU A 55 22.26 -17.70 -24.78
N LYS A 56 22.42 -18.36 -23.62
CA LYS A 56 23.29 -19.55 -23.48
C LYS A 56 22.57 -20.91 -23.50
N VAL A 57 21.24 -20.95 -23.43
CA VAL A 57 20.47 -22.22 -23.35
C VAL A 57 19.83 -22.66 -24.66
N ALA A 58 20.06 -21.94 -25.77
CA ALA A 58 19.50 -22.28 -27.09
C ALA A 58 20.26 -23.41 -27.84
N SER A 59 21.34 -23.97 -27.28
CA SER A 59 22.20 -24.95 -27.95
C SER A 59 22.27 -26.34 -27.28
N LEU A 60 21.39 -26.67 -26.32
CA LEU A 60 21.39 -27.99 -25.66
C LEU A 60 19.98 -28.54 -25.37
N SER A 61 18.99 -28.19 -26.18
CA SER A 61 17.60 -28.68 -26.07
C SER A 61 17.40 -30.07 -26.68
N LYS A 62 18.10 -31.10 -26.20
CA LYS A 62 17.77 -32.49 -26.57
C LYS A 62 18.31 -33.56 -25.62
N ALA A 63 17.82 -33.62 -24.38
CA ALA A 63 17.74 -34.88 -23.62
C ALA A 63 16.91 -34.71 -22.34
N LEU A 64 15.95 -35.62 -22.19
CA LEU A 64 15.24 -36.05 -20.98
C LEU A 64 14.12 -35.16 -20.42
N GLU A 65 12.92 -35.63 -20.76
CA GLU A 65 11.67 -35.46 -20.03
C GLU A 65 11.72 -36.11 -18.62
N VAL A 66 10.65 -35.82 -17.87
CA VAL A 66 10.05 -36.55 -16.73
C VAL A 66 10.16 -35.86 -15.36
N VAL A 67 9.00 -35.79 -14.70
CA VAL A 67 8.68 -35.53 -13.27
C VAL A 67 8.02 -34.17 -12.93
N GLN A 68 6.69 -34.16 -13.11
CA GLN A 68 5.61 -33.80 -12.16
C GLN A 68 5.63 -32.43 -11.41
N ASN A 69 4.55 -31.67 -11.69
CA ASN A 69 3.89 -30.66 -10.85
C ASN A 69 3.61 -31.17 -9.41
N PRO A 70 3.54 -30.32 -8.35
CA PRO A 70 2.47 -29.32 -8.25
C PRO A 70 2.80 -27.94 -7.61
N LEU A 71 2.01 -26.97 -8.07
CA LEU A 71 1.42 -25.82 -7.36
C LEU A 71 1.86 -25.62 -5.89
N ALA A 72 2.59 -24.53 -5.64
CA ALA A 72 2.69 -23.93 -4.31
C ALA A 72 2.62 -22.41 -4.47
N GLU A 73 1.42 -21.88 -4.24
CA GLU A 73 1.17 -20.46 -4.08
C GLU A 73 2.05 -19.94 -2.93
N LYS A 74 2.95 -19.02 -3.23
CA LYS A 74 3.75 -18.34 -2.22
C LYS A 74 2.90 -17.25 -1.58
N GLU A 75 2.14 -17.63 -0.57
CA GLU A 75 1.59 -16.67 0.38
C GLU A 75 2.76 -15.91 1.02
N LYS A 76 2.71 -14.59 0.93
CA LYS A 76 3.66 -13.70 1.58
C LYS A 76 3.32 -13.70 3.06
N GLU A 77 3.95 -14.59 3.82
CA GLU A 77 3.86 -14.56 5.28
C GLU A 77 4.34 -13.19 5.77
N LYS A 78 3.38 -12.34 6.16
CA LYS A 78 3.64 -11.15 6.95
C LYS A 78 4.37 -11.65 8.20
N LYS A 79 5.53 -11.08 8.52
CA LYS A 79 6.15 -11.32 9.83
C LYS A 79 5.29 -10.62 10.87
N GLU A 80 4.24 -11.30 11.30
CA GLU A 80 3.38 -10.83 12.37
C GLU A 80 4.21 -10.77 13.65
N ASN A 81 4.00 -9.72 14.44
CA ASN A 81 4.67 -9.58 15.72
C ASN A 81 4.24 -10.77 16.60
N LYS A 82 5.10 -11.79 16.70
CA LYS A 82 4.87 -12.98 17.53
C LYS A 82 4.48 -12.64 18.96
N MET A 83 4.82 -11.44 19.42
CA MET A 83 4.42 -10.89 20.71
C MET A 83 2.89 -10.79 20.85
N PHE A 84 2.19 -10.26 19.84
CA PHE A 84 0.75 -10.05 19.90
C PHE A 84 -0.03 -11.38 19.85
N GLN A 85 0.38 -12.32 19.00
CA GLN A 85 -0.26 -13.64 18.92
C GLN A 85 -0.11 -14.47 20.21
N LYS A 86 0.97 -14.25 20.98
CA LYS A 86 1.27 -14.97 22.22
C LYS A 86 0.57 -14.41 23.47
N MET A 87 0.01 -13.20 23.39
CA MET A 87 -0.70 -12.56 24.51
C MET A 87 -2.05 -13.23 24.78
N SER A 88 -2.50 -13.17 26.04
CA SER A 88 -3.86 -13.59 26.40
C SER A 88 -4.91 -12.67 25.77
N ILE A 89 -6.17 -13.10 25.69
CA ILE A 89 -7.25 -12.31 25.10
C ILE A 89 -7.43 -10.97 25.84
N GLU A 90 -7.31 -10.99 27.17
CA GLU A 90 -7.41 -9.79 28.02
C GLU A 90 -6.26 -8.81 27.72
N GLU A 91 -5.03 -9.33 27.62
CA GLU A 91 -3.86 -8.53 27.25
C GLU A 91 -3.96 -7.96 25.84
N LYS A 92 -4.43 -8.76 24.86
CA LYS A 92 -4.67 -8.29 23.49
C LYS A 92 -5.67 -7.15 23.47
N ALA A 93 -6.77 -7.26 24.23
CA ALA A 93 -7.80 -6.24 24.30
C ALA A 93 -7.30 -4.95 24.98
N ALA A 94 -6.56 -5.09 26.10
CA ALA A 94 -5.95 -3.96 26.79
C ALA A 94 -4.93 -3.24 25.90
N PHE A 95 -4.06 -4.00 25.23
CA PHE A 95 -3.09 -3.44 24.28
C PHE A 95 -3.75 -2.66 23.15
N LEU A 96 -4.88 -3.14 22.62
CA LEU A 96 -5.63 -2.46 21.57
C LEU A 96 -6.35 -1.20 22.07
N ALA A 97 -6.83 -1.19 23.32
CA ALA A 97 -7.48 -0.03 23.93
C ALA A 97 -6.48 1.09 24.30
N ASP A 98 -5.25 0.73 24.66
CA ASP A 98 -4.18 1.67 25.02
C ASP A 98 -3.54 2.37 23.81
N PHE A 99 -4.07 2.16 22.59
CA PHE A 99 -3.53 2.81 21.40
C PHE A 99 -3.67 4.33 21.48
N PRO A 100 -2.56 5.09 21.36
CA PRO A 100 -2.61 6.53 21.50
C PRO A 100 -3.52 7.19 20.43
N PRO A 101 -4.29 8.23 20.80
CA PRO A 101 -5.22 8.88 19.88
C PRO A 101 -4.53 9.67 18.75
N HIS A 102 -3.23 9.97 18.90
CA HIS A 102 -2.42 10.61 17.88
C HIS A 102 -1.88 9.64 16.82
N LEU A 103 -2.09 8.33 17.00
CA LEU A 103 -1.72 7.28 16.05
C LEU A 103 -2.97 6.72 15.37
N SER A 104 -2.78 6.12 14.19
CA SER A 104 -3.87 5.40 13.52
C SER A 104 -4.35 4.24 14.40
N GLN A 105 -5.62 4.28 14.74
CA GLN A 105 -6.26 3.26 15.56
C GLN A 105 -6.40 1.95 14.76
N PRO A 106 -5.96 0.81 15.33
CA PRO A 106 -6.03 -0.47 14.63
C PRO A 106 -7.48 -0.94 14.46
N VAL A 107 -7.82 -1.33 13.23
CA VAL A 107 -9.05 -2.07 12.95
C VAL A 107 -8.78 -3.54 13.21
N CYS A 108 -9.51 -4.10 14.16
CA CYS A 108 -9.43 -5.49 14.59
C CYS A 108 -10.72 -6.26 14.29
N GLN A 109 -10.54 -7.57 14.16
CA GLN A 109 -11.58 -8.57 14.05
C GLN A 109 -11.63 -9.34 15.37
N VAL A 110 -12.79 -9.36 15.99
CA VAL A 110 -13.07 -10.10 17.22
C VAL A 110 -13.97 -11.27 16.87
N GLU A 111 -13.46 -12.49 17.06
CA GLU A 111 -14.23 -13.71 16.82
C GLU A 111 -14.88 -14.16 18.12
N THR A 112 -16.21 -14.21 18.14
CA THR A 112 -16.97 -14.75 19.28
C THR A 112 -17.51 -16.14 18.98
N LYS A 113 -18.22 -16.73 19.93
CA LYS A 113 -18.89 -18.03 19.72
C LYS A 113 -19.96 -17.97 18.63
N GLU A 114 -20.69 -16.86 18.54
CA GLU A 114 -21.82 -16.74 17.62
C GLU A 114 -21.47 -16.00 16.34
N ARG A 115 -20.68 -14.92 16.43
CA ARG A 115 -20.46 -14.00 15.32
C ARG A 115 -19.06 -13.39 15.34
N THR A 116 -18.65 -12.89 14.19
CA THR A 116 -17.41 -12.15 14.04
C THR A 116 -17.72 -10.67 13.91
N TYR A 117 -17.09 -9.86 14.75
CA TYR A 117 -17.24 -8.41 14.75
C TYR A 117 -15.97 -7.76 14.19
N SER A 118 -16.13 -6.70 13.40
CA SER A 118 -15.02 -5.87 12.92
C SER A 118 -15.18 -4.44 13.44
N GLY A 119 -14.08 -3.84 13.87
CA GLY A 119 -14.10 -2.48 14.42
C GLY A 119 -12.82 -2.11 15.14
N THR A 120 -12.85 -0.94 15.76
CA THR A 120 -11.77 -0.42 16.63
C THR A 120 -12.18 -0.62 18.08
N ILE A 121 -11.31 -1.21 18.90
CA ILE A 121 -11.52 -1.33 20.34
C ILE A 121 -11.18 0.02 20.97
N VAL A 122 -12.16 0.65 21.62
CA VAL A 122 -12.00 1.98 22.22
C VAL A 122 -11.67 1.88 23.70
N LYS A 123 -12.27 0.91 24.39
CA LYS A 123 -12.14 0.76 25.83
C LYS A 123 -12.44 -0.67 26.26
N VAL A 124 -11.87 -1.06 27.39
CA VAL A 124 -12.18 -2.29 28.12
C VAL A 124 -12.52 -1.91 29.56
N GLU A 125 -13.71 -2.28 30.04
CA GLU A 125 -14.12 -2.13 31.45
C GLU A 125 -14.79 -3.42 31.93
N ASP A 126 -14.53 -3.83 33.18
CA ASP A 126 -15.20 -4.96 33.82
C ASP A 126 -15.32 -6.21 32.93
N LYS A 127 -14.22 -6.59 32.27
CA LYS A 127 -14.16 -7.74 31.33
C LYS A 127 -15.13 -7.64 30.14
N THR A 128 -15.47 -6.41 29.77
CA THR A 128 -16.33 -6.09 28.66
C THR A 128 -15.58 -5.15 27.73
N LEU A 129 -15.51 -5.52 26.45
CA LEU A 129 -14.87 -4.71 25.41
C LEU A 129 -15.91 -3.87 24.67
N TYR A 130 -15.56 -2.60 24.48
CA TYR A 130 -16.36 -1.62 23.75
C TYR A 130 -15.70 -1.35 22.41
N MET A 131 -16.44 -1.64 21.34
CA MET A 131 -15.93 -1.56 19.98
C MET A 131 -16.80 -0.66 19.12
N ILE A 132 -16.16 0.17 18.29
CA ILE A 132 -16.82 1.03 17.32
C ILE A 132 -16.51 0.52 15.92
N ASN A 133 -17.55 0.29 15.11
CA ASN A 133 -17.38 0.02 13.69
C ASN A 133 -17.67 1.30 12.91
N PRO A 134 -16.76 1.83 12.08
CA PRO A 134 -17.03 3.06 11.32
C PRO A 134 -18.24 2.95 10.38
N ALA A 135 -18.65 1.73 9.99
CA ALA A 135 -19.83 1.49 9.16
C ALA A 135 -21.15 1.45 9.96
N LYS A 136 -21.10 1.24 11.28
CA LYS A 136 -22.27 1.19 12.16
C LYS A 136 -22.16 2.26 13.23
N THR A 137 -23.14 3.16 13.30
CA THR A 137 -23.15 4.25 14.28
C THR A 137 -23.25 3.75 15.74
N GLU A 138 -23.63 2.49 15.95
CA GLU A 138 -23.81 1.88 17.26
C GLU A 138 -22.52 1.29 17.83
N GLN A 139 -22.32 1.45 19.14
CA GLN A 139 -21.25 0.80 19.89
C GLN A 139 -21.61 -0.66 20.12
N THR A 140 -20.70 -1.56 19.75
CA THR A 140 -20.85 -2.99 20.03
C THR A 140 -20.20 -3.29 21.37
N VAL A 141 -20.97 -3.90 22.27
CA VAL A 141 -20.51 -4.35 23.59
C VAL A 141 -20.34 -5.86 23.51
N VAL A 142 -19.15 -6.36 23.83
CA VAL A 142 -18.84 -7.79 23.80
C VAL A 142 -18.17 -8.22 25.11
N PRO A 143 -18.66 -9.26 25.80
CA PRO A 143 -17.97 -9.81 26.97
C PRO A 143 -16.69 -10.55 26.56
N THR A 144 -15.57 -10.37 27.28
CA THR A 144 -14.32 -11.10 26.98
C THR A 144 -14.47 -12.62 27.11
N SER A 145 -15.42 -13.09 27.93
CA SER A 145 -15.76 -14.52 28.10
C SER A 145 -16.24 -15.21 26.83
N GLU A 146 -16.76 -14.46 25.87
CA GLU A 146 -17.32 -14.99 24.61
C GLU A 146 -16.34 -14.91 23.44
N VAL A 147 -15.24 -14.19 23.63
CA VAL A 147 -14.20 -14.00 22.62
C VAL A 147 -13.33 -15.25 22.54
N LYS A 148 -13.11 -15.72 21.32
CA LYS A 148 -12.19 -16.82 20.99
C LYS A 148 -10.81 -16.28 20.61
N ASP A 149 -10.77 -15.29 19.72
CA ASP A 149 -9.54 -14.67 19.28
C ASP A 149 -9.74 -13.23 18.80
N ILE A 150 -8.64 -12.47 18.76
CA ILE A 150 -8.58 -11.09 18.29
C ILE A 150 -7.43 -10.95 17.29
N THR A 151 -7.76 -10.48 16.09
CA THR A 151 -6.82 -10.35 14.96
C THR A 151 -6.83 -8.91 14.44
N ILE A 152 -5.66 -8.35 14.14
CA ILE A 152 -5.55 -7.01 13.55
C ILE A 152 -5.66 -7.11 12.03
N LEU A 153 -6.60 -6.38 11.43
CA LEU A 153 -6.81 -6.34 9.98
C LEU A 153 -6.00 -5.22 9.32
N LYS A 154 -6.11 -4.01 9.86
CA LYS A 154 -5.50 -2.79 9.30
C LYS A 154 -5.08 -1.83 10.42
N ILE A 155 -3.98 -1.10 10.17
CA ILE A 155 -3.53 0.07 10.94
C ILE A 155 -3.45 1.24 9.98
#